data_AF-A0A1Y2CJ68-F1
#
_entry.id   AF-A0A1Y2CJ68-F1
#
_cell.length_a   1.000
_cell.length_b   1.000
_cell.length_c   1.000
_cell.angle_alpha   90.00
_cell.angle_beta   90.00
_cell.angle_gamma   90.00
#
_symmetry.space_group_name_H-M   'P 1'
#
loop_
_entity.id
_entity.type
_entity.pdbx_description
1 polymer ?
#
loop_
_entity_poly.entity_id
_entity_poly.type
_entity_poly.pdbx_seq_one_letter_code
_entity_poly.pdbx_strand_id
1 'polypeptide(L)'
;LDASAIAATTQILELNPDAYSAWNLRRRVLVALWSQEDINAMAHQDLKFIEKLVRVHPKSYWLWLHRGWILDHMPSPDWSRELKLVQMMLDLDPRNFHGWDYRRQVLKKAGKAAVPEELEYSMGKINQNFSNYSAWHYRSKLIPRVFANESDSKKREAVIEKDFEVVRNAIYTEPADQSAWLYQRWLLGQQEDQYQSRKVWEREMESIRELVEVEPDSKC
;
A
#
# COMPACT_ATOMS: atom_id res chain seq x y z
N LEU A 1 -11.27 -36.08 2.45
CA LEU A 1 -10.53 -34.87 2.05
C LEU A 1 -9.20 -34.96 2.78
N ASP A 2 -8.14 -35.32 2.07
CA ASP A 2 -6.84 -35.68 2.66
C ASP A 2 -5.68 -35.02 1.90
N ALA A 3 -4.43 -35.34 2.27
CA ALA A 3 -3.21 -34.78 1.70
C ALA A 3 -3.08 -34.95 0.16
N SER A 4 -3.74 -35.96 -0.44
CA SER A 4 -3.73 -36.13 -1.91
C SER A 4 -4.43 -34.97 -2.63
N ALA A 5 -5.47 -34.39 -2.02
CA ALA A 5 -6.18 -33.24 -2.58
C ALA A 5 -5.35 -31.93 -2.49
N ILE A 6 -4.48 -31.80 -1.47
CA ILE A 6 -3.50 -30.71 -1.41
C ILE A 6 -2.51 -30.82 -2.58
N ALA A 7 -2.00 -32.02 -2.86
CA ALA A 7 -1.08 -32.23 -3.98
C ALA A 7 -1.75 -31.93 -5.34
N ALA A 8 -2.99 -32.40 -5.56
CA ALA A 8 -3.73 -32.13 -6.78
C ALA A 8 -4.02 -30.62 -6.97
N THR A 9 -4.47 -29.94 -5.92
CA THR A 9 -4.70 -28.48 -6.00
C THR A 9 -3.40 -27.71 -6.19
N THR A 10 -2.28 -28.15 -5.61
CA THR A 10 -0.96 -27.56 -5.87
C THR A 10 -0.59 -27.62 -7.35
N GLN A 11 -0.71 -28.78 -7.99
CA GLN A 11 -0.40 -28.92 -9.44
C GLN A 11 -1.27 -27.99 -10.30
N ILE A 12 -2.57 -27.91 -10.00
CA ILE A 12 -3.49 -27.02 -10.73
C ILE A 12 -3.08 -25.55 -10.56
N LEU A 13 -2.75 -25.15 -9.34
CA LEU A 13 -2.45 -23.76 -9.00
C LEU A 13 -1.05 -23.31 -9.43
N GLU A 14 -0.11 -24.25 -9.62
CA GLU A 14 1.17 -23.99 -10.28
C GLU A 14 1.00 -23.69 -11.78
N LEU A 15 -0.02 -24.26 -12.43
CA LEU A 15 -0.34 -24.00 -13.83
C LEU A 15 -1.23 -22.76 -13.99
N ASN A 16 -2.21 -22.59 -13.12
CA ASN A 16 -3.17 -21.49 -13.16
C ASN A 16 -3.54 -21.02 -11.74
N PRO A 17 -2.88 -19.98 -11.21
CA PRO A 17 -3.20 -19.44 -9.89
C PRO A 17 -4.54 -18.69 -9.84
N ASP A 18 -5.21 -18.45 -10.97
CA ASP A 18 -6.55 -17.85 -11.01
C ASP A 18 -7.68 -18.90 -11.04
N ALA A 19 -7.34 -20.18 -10.90
CA ALA A 19 -8.31 -21.27 -10.75
C ALA A 19 -9.01 -21.20 -9.37
N TYR A 20 -10.01 -20.34 -9.26
CA TYR A 20 -10.84 -20.13 -8.06
C TYR A 20 -11.34 -21.44 -7.42
N SER A 21 -11.83 -22.38 -8.22
CA SER A 21 -12.34 -23.67 -7.73
C SER A 21 -11.26 -24.50 -7.04
N ALA A 22 -10.01 -24.42 -7.50
CA ALA A 22 -8.88 -25.11 -6.87
C ALA A 22 -8.54 -24.48 -5.51
N TRP A 23 -8.57 -23.15 -5.40
CA TRP A 23 -8.41 -22.47 -4.10
C TRP A 23 -9.52 -22.82 -3.11
N ASN A 24 -10.78 -22.87 -3.57
CA ASN A 24 -11.90 -23.29 -2.73
C ASN A 24 -11.74 -24.71 -2.21
N LEU A 25 -11.39 -25.65 -3.10
CA LEU A 25 -11.15 -27.04 -2.72
C LEU A 25 -9.99 -27.10 -1.72
N ARG A 26 -8.89 -26.40 -1.99
CA ARG A 26 -7.73 -26.33 -1.10
C ARG A 26 -8.11 -25.84 0.29
N ARG A 27 -8.88 -24.75 0.41
CA ARG A 27 -9.39 -24.25 1.69
C ARG A 27 -10.21 -25.29 2.46
N ARG A 28 -11.15 -25.98 1.78
CA ARG A 28 -11.96 -27.03 2.40
C ARG A 28 -11.11 -28.18 2.94
N VAL A 29 -10.06 -28.56 2.20
CA VAL A 29 -9.12 -29.60 2.63
C VAL A 29 -8.29 -29.11 3.82
N LEU A 30 -7.73 -27.90 3.76
CA LEU A 30 -6.95 -27.31 4.86
C LEU A 30 -7.75 -27.24 6.16
N VAL A 31 -9.01 -26.77 6.11
CA VAL A 31 -9.90 -26.73 7.29
C VAL A 31 -10.11 -28.12 7.89
N ALA A 32 -10.26 -29.15 7.05
CA ALA A 32 -10.40 -30.52 7.54
C ALA A 32 -9.11 -31.02 8.23
N LEU A 33 -7.94 -30.73 7.67
CA LEU A 33 -6.64 -31.16 8.20
C LEU A 33 -6.23 -30.39 9.46
N TRP A 34 -6.60 -29.11 9.57
CA TRP A 34 -6.35 -28.28 10.75
C TRP A 34 -7.00 -28.81 12.03
N SER A 35 -8.02 -29.66 11.92
CA SER A 35 -8.61 -30.33 13.09
C SER A 35 -7.76 -31.49 13.64
N GLN A 36 -6.76 -31.96 12.88
CA GLN A 36 -6.00 -33.19 13.17
C GLN A 36 -4.50 -32.95 13.34
N GLU A 37 -3.96 -31.85 12.81
CA GLU A 37 -2.53 -31.57 12.74
C GLU A 37 -2.21 -30.14 13.21
N ASP A 38 -0.91 -29.81 13.33
CA ASP A 38 -0.45 -28.47 13.71
C ASP A 38 -0.77 -27.43 12.62
N ILE A 39 -1.76 -26.59 12.91
CA ILE A 39 -2.23 -25.49 12.05
C ILE A 39 -1.09 -24.60 11.59
N ASN A 40 -0.15 -24.26 12.48
CA ASN A 40 0.95 -23.37 12.13
C ASN A 40 1.88 -24.02 11.11
N ALA A 41 2.28 -25.28 11.30
CA ALA A 41 3.17 -25.96 10.37
C ALA A 41 2.58 -26.02 8.94
N MET A 42 1.31 -26.41 8.83
CA MET A 42 0.60 -26.47 7.55
C MET A 42 0.41 -25.09 6.91
N ALA A 43 0.01 -24.10 7.71
CA ALA A 43 -0.14 -22.72 7.24
C ALA A 43 1.20 -22.18 6.70
N HIS A 44 2.32 -22.42 7.38
CA HIS A 44 3.64 -22.01 6.91
C HIS A 44 4.04 -22.70 5.60
N GLN A 45 3.72 -23.99 5.43
CA GLN A 45 3.97 -24.70 4.18
C GLN A 45 3.16 -24.08 3.03
N ASP A 46 1.90 -23.75 3.26
CA ASP A 46 1.04 -23.16 2.24
C ASP A 46 1.42 -21.70 1.94
N LEU A 47 1.84 -20.92 2.94
CA LEU A 47 2.40 -19.58 2.73
C LEU A 47 3.69 -19.60 1.90
N LYS A 48 4.54 -20.62 2.05
CA LYS A 48 5.74 -20.83 1.20
C LYS A 48 5.34 -21.15 -0.24
N PHE A 49 4.32 -21.98 -0.42
CA PHE A 49 3.78 -22.28 -1.75
C PHE A 49 3.26 -21.01 -2.44
N ILE A 50 2.46 -20.22 -1.73
CA ILE A 50 1.96 -18.94 -2.24
C ILE A 50 3.11 -17.98 -2.55
N GLU A 51 4.15 -17.91 -1.71
CA GLU A 51 5.31 -17.03 -1.94
C GLU A 51 6.03 -17.38 -3.25
N LYS A 52 6.14 -18.67 -3.60
CA LYS A 52 6.66 -19.12 -4.90
C LYS A 52 5.79 -18.60 -6.05
N LEU A 53 4.47 -18.70 -5.93
CA LEU A 53 3.55 -18.29 -6.98
C LEU A 53 3.44 -16.77 -7.15
N VAL A 54 3.48 -16.00 -6.05
CA VAL A 54 3.43 -14.52 -6.09
C VAL A 54 4.58 -13.93 -6.89
N ARG A 55 5.76 -14.57 -6.88
CA ARG A 55 6.92 -14.12 -7.68
C ARG A 55 6.65 -14.19 -9.20
N VAL A 56 5.83 -15.14 -9.64
CA VAL A 56 5.51 -15.36 -11.06
C VAL A 56 4.20 -14.67 -11.43
N HIS A 57 3.24 -14.61 -10.50
CA HIS A 57 1.88 -14.10 -10.70
C HIS A 57 1.50 -13.04 -9.65
N PRO A 58 2.22 -11.91 -9.56
CA PRO A 58 2.05 -10.91 -8.50
C PRO A 58 0.71 -10.17 -8.54
N LYS A 59 -0.05 -10.31 -9.63
CA LYS A 59 -1.36 -9.65 -9.85
C LYS A 59 -2.55 -10.62 -9.74
N SER A 60 -2.33 -11.87 -9.35
CA SER A 60 -3.44 -12.80 -9.16
C SER A 60 -4.22 -12.42 -7.90
N TYR A 61 -5.47 -12.05 -8.07
CA TYR A 61 -6.37 -11.70 -6.98
C TYR A 61 -6.56 -12.87 -5.99
N TRP A 62 -6.73 -14.09 -6.53
CA TRP A 62 -7.03 -15.28 -5.72
C TRP A 62 -5.85 -15.71 -4.85
N LEU A 63 -4.61 -15.50 -5.32
CA LEU A 63 -3.40 -15.74 -4.53
C LEU A 63 -3.38 -14.85 -3.27
N TRP A 64 -3.59 -13.54 -3.43
CA TRP A 64 -3.60 -12.59 -2.31
C TRP A 64 -4.77 -12.86 -1.35
N LEU A 65 -5.95 -13.18 -1.89
CA LEU A 65 -7.11 -13.51 -1.08
C LEU A 65 -6.86 -14.79 -0.25
N HIS A 66 -6.29 -15.82 -0.85
CA HIS A 66 -5.97 -17.06 -0.15
C HIS A 66 -4.87 -16.85 0.89
N ARG A 67 -3.83 -16.05 0.59
CA ARG A 67 -2.80 -15.66 1.58
C ARG A 67 -3.40 -15.00 2.82
N GLY A 68 -4.27 -14.01 2.61
CA GLY A 68 -4.97 -13.32 3.69
C GLY A 68 -5.84 -14.27 4.52
N TRP A 69 -6.53 -15.20 3.86
CA TRP A 69 -7.34 -16.22 4.52
C TRP A 69 -6.52 -17.14 5.41
N ILE A 70 -5.33 -17.59 4.97
CA ILE A 70 -4.46 -18.43 5.82
C ILE A 70 -4.05 -17.69 7.08
N LEU A 71 -3.58 -16.44 6.94
CA LEU A 71 -3.13 -15.63 8.07
C LEU A 71 -4.25 -15.38 9.09
N ASP A 72 -5.51 -15.28 8.64
CA ASP A 72 -6.67 -15.15 9.53
C ASP A 72 -6.98 -16.41 10.35
N HIS A 73 -6.54 -17.58 9.88
CA HIS A 73 -6.75 -18.86 10.57
C HIS A 73 -5.52 -19.32 11.37
N MET A 74 -4.39 -18.60 11.26
CA MET A 74 -3.22 -18.88 12.07
C MET A 74 -3.44 -18.41 13.51
N PRO A 75 -3.13 -19.24 14.53
CA PRO A 75 -3.13 -18.79 15.91
C PRO A 75 -2.12 -17.67 16.19
N SER A 76 -0.99 -17.65 15.49
CA SER A 76 0.07 -16.65 15.64
C SER A 76 0.68 -16.26 14.28
N PRO A 77 0.03 -15.36 13.52
CA PRO A 77 0.56 -14.86 12.25
C PRO A 77 1.75 -13.92 12.45
N ASP A 78 2.82 -14.10 11.66
CA ASP A 78 3.98 -13.21 11.65
C ASP A 78 3.74 -12.00 10.72
N TRP A 79 3.08 -10.98 11.27
CA TRP A 79 2.82 -9.73 10.52
C TRP A 79 4.09 -8.98 10.10
N SER A 80 5.20 -9.16 10.82
CA SER A 80 6.47 -8.50 10.47
C SER A 80 7.06 -9.10 9.20
N ARG A 81 6.96 -10.41 9.02
CA ARG A 81 7.30 -11.08 7.76
C ARG A 81 6.42 -10.61 6.60
N GLU A 82 5.12 -10.45 6.83
CA GLU A 82 4.20 -9.98 5.79
C GLU A 82 4.50 -8.54 5.34
N LEU A 83 4.86 -7.66 6.28
CA LEU A 83 5.31 -6.30 5.95
C LEU A 83 6.62 -6.28 5.15
N LYS A 84 7.55 -7.20 5.42
CA LYS A 84 8.79 -7.36 4.63
C LYS A 84 8.50 -7.88 3.23
N LEU A 85 7.61 -8.86 3.10
CA LEU A 85 7.22 -9.41 1.79
C LEU A 85 6.59 -8.33 0.91
N VAL A 86 5.63 -7.58 1.45
CA VAL A 86 4.95 -6.54 0.68
C VAL A 86 5.87 -5.35 0.38
N GLN A 87 6.82 -5.05 1.26
CA GLN A 87 7.90 -4.08 0.97
C GLN A 87 8.69 -4.51 -0.26
N MET A 88 9.22 -5.74 -0.28
CA MET A 88 9.99 -6.25 -1.43
C MET A 88 9.17 -6.21 -2.73
N MET A 89 7.88 -6.54 -2.65
CA MET A 89 6.98 -6.46 -3.80
C MET A 89 6.82 -5.02 -4.31
N LEU A 90 6.64 -4.05 -3.41
CA LEU A 90 6.49 -2.64 -3.76
C LEU A 90 7.82 -1.97 -4.11
N ASP A 91 8.96 -2.60 -3.83
CA ASP A 91 10.27 -2.19 -4.38
C ASP A 91 10.42 -2.62 -5.83
N LEU A 92 9.87 -3.79 -6.20
CA LEU A 92 9.90 -4.30 -7.58
C LEU A 92 8.85 -3.64 -8.48
N ASP A 93 7.63 -3.45 -7.98
CA ASP A 93 6.54 -2.77 -8.68
C ASP A 93 5.88 -1.76 -7.74
N PRO A 94 6.38 -0.51 -7.69
CA PRO A 94 5.88 0.53 -6.78
C PRO A 94 4.44 0.94 -7.07
N ARG A 95 3.88 0.58 -8.23
CA ARG A 95 2.50 0.89 -8.63
C ARG A 95 1.56 -0.31 -8.47
N ASN A 96 2.02 -1.41 -7.88
CA ASN A 96 1.20 -2.59 -7.70
C ASN A 96 0.09 -2.36 -6.67
N PHE A 97 -1.13 -2.18 -7.15
CA PHE A 97 -2.27 -1.91 -6.29
C PHE A 97 -2.61 -3.06 -5.33
N HIS A 98 -2.35 -4.32 -5.71
CA HIS A 98 -2.52 -5.47 -4.82
C HIS A 98 -1.52 -5.41 -3.66
N GLY A 99 -0.27 -5.03 -3.93
CA GLY A 99 0.74 -4.83 -2.89
C GLY A 99 0.33 -3.73 -1.91
N TRP A 100 -0.11 -2.57 -2.42
CA TRP A 100 -0.59 -1.49 -1.55
C TRP A 100 -1.82 -1.88 -0.74
N ASP A 101 -2.77 -2.60 -1.33
CA ASP A 101 -3.95 -3.08 -0.59
C ASP A 101 -3.59 -4.11 0.47
N TYR A 102 -2.74 -5.07 0.12
CA TYR A 102 -2.25 -6.08 1.04
C TYR A 102 -1.51 -5.46 2.22
N ARG A 103 -0.65 -4.46 1.98
CA ARG A 103 0.03 -3.72 3.06
C ARG A 103 -0.96 -3.12 4.04
N ARG A 104 -2.01 -2.45 3.55
CA ARG A 104 -3.07 -1.86 4.40
C ARG A 104 -3.79 -2.92 5.22
N GLN A 105 -4.10 -4.06 4.62
CA GLN A 105 -4.76 -5.17 5.31
C GLN A 105 -3.86 -5.74 6.41
N VAL A 106 -2.57 -5.98 6.12
CA VAL A 106 -1.58 -6.47 7.10
C VAL A 106 -1.44 -5.51 8.27
N LEU A 107 -1.30 -4.20 8.01
CA LEU A 107 -1.22 -3.18 9.07
C LEU A 107 -2.48 -3.14 9.93
N LYS A 108 -3.66 -3.26 9.31
CA LYS A 108 -4.93 -3.33 10.04
C LYS A 108 -4.98 -4.53 10.97
N LYS A 109 -4.64 -5.72 10.46
CA LYS A 109 -4.61 -6.96 11.26
C LYS A 109 -3.54 -6.95 12.35
N ALA A 110 -2.43 -6.25 12.12
CA ALA A 110 -1.36 -6.05 13.10
C ALA A 110 -1.67 -4.96 14.15
N GLY A 111 -2.81 -4.27 14.07
CA GLY A 111 -3.13 -3.15 14.96
C GLY A 111 -2.30 -1.88 14.72
N LYS A 112 -1.70 -1.74 13.54
CA LYS A 112 -0.78 -0.65 13.16
C LYS A 112 -1.30 0.19 11.98
N ALA A 113 -2.63 0.29 11.81
CA ALA A 113 -3.23 0.96 10.64
C ALA A 113 -3.04 2.49 10.58
N ALA A 114 -2.72 3.13 11.69
CA ALA A 114 -2.66 4.59 11.84
C ALA A 114 -1.45 4.99 12.69
N VAL A 115 -0.26 4.57 12.27
CA VAL A 115 0.99 4.85 12.98
C VAL A 115 1.88 5.80 12.17
N PRO A 116 2.66 6.70 12.81
CA PRO A 116 3.54 7.64 12.11
C PRO A 116 4.56 6.98 11.17
N GLU A 117 4.98 5.74 11.47
CA GLU A 117 5.91 4.97 10.65
C GLU A 117 5.39 4.73 9.23
N GLU A 118 4.07 4.70 9.03
CA GLU A 118 3.48 4.58 7.69
C GLU A 118 3.52 5.91 6.91
N LEU A 119 3.52 7.04 7.61
CA LEU A 119 3.82 8.32 6.96
C LEU A 119 5.27 8.33 6.48
N GLU A 120 6.23 7.89 7.29
CA GLU A 120 7.63 7.78 6.85
C GLU A 120 7.80 6.78 5.71
N TYR A 121 7.09 5.64 5.76
CA TYR A 121 7.07 4.68 4.65
C TYR A 121 6.58 5.30 3.34
N SER A 122 5.43 5.98 3.36
CA SER A 122 4.86 6.60 2.16
C SER A 122 5.76 7.71 1.61
N MET A 123 6.39 8.50 2.49
CA MET A 123 7.36 9.52 2.11
C MET A 123 8.62 8.91 1.47
N GLY A 124 9.13 7.80 2.03
CA GLY A 124 10.23 7.06 1.42
C GLY A 124 9.90 6.56 0.02
N LYS A 125 8.67 6.07 -0.21
CA LYS A 125 8.20 5.64 -1.53
C LYS A 125 8.01 6.78 -2.53
N ILE A 126 7.63 7.97 -2.06
CA ILE A 126 7.54 9.20 -2.86
C ILE A 126 8.94 9.65 -3.28
N ASN A 127 9.88 9.73 -2.34
CA ASN A 127 11.25 10.19 -2.61
C ASN A 127 12.03 9.24 -3.54
N GLN A 128 11.65 7.96 -3.59
CA GLN A 128 12.21 7.01 -4.55
C GLN A 128 11.71 7.24 -5.99
N ASN A 129 10.48 7.76 -6.16
CA ASN A 129 9.85 7.96 -7.46
C ASN A 129 8.65 8.91 -7.31
N PHE A 130 8.79 10.15 -7.78
CA PHE A 130 7.72 11.15 -7.72
C PHE A 130 6.51 10.80 -8.59
N SER A 131 6.67 10.00 -9.65
CA SER A 131 5.56 9.47 -10.45
C SER A 131 4.75 8.38 -9.74
N ASN A 132 5.08 8.01 -8.49
CA ASN A 132 4.38 6.97 -7.75
C ASN A 132 3.04 7.46 -7.16
N TYR A 133 2.02 7.57 -8.00
CA TYR A 133 0.65 7.95 -7.59
C TYR A 133 0.13 7.13 -6.39
N SER A 134 0.48 5.84 -6.30
CA SER A 134 -0.02 4.99 -5.21
C SER A 134 0.53 5.42 -3.84
N ALA A 135 1.77 5.89 -3.78
CA ALA A 135 2.36 6.40 -2.55
C ALA A 135 1.73 7.74 -2.12
N TRP A 136 1.55 8.68 -3.06
CA TRP A 136 0.83 9.94 -2.84
C TRP A 136 -0.60 9.72 -2.36
N HIS A 137 -1.34 8.86 -3.07
CA HIS A 137 -2.70 8.50 -2.71
C HIS A 137 -2.75 7.87 -1.31
N TYR A 138 -1.85 6.92 -1.03
CA TYR A 138 -1.80 6.28 0.28
C TYR A 138 -1.53 7.29 1.40
N ARG A 139 -0.58 8.21 1.18
CA ARG A 139 -0.26 9.28 2.13
C ARG A 139 -1.45 10.20 2.43
N SER A 140 -2.22 10.60 1.40
CA SER A 140 -3.44 11.42 1.57
C SER A 140 -4.51 10.73 2.44
N LYS A 141 -4.55 9.39 2.43
CA LYS A 141 -5.48 8.59 3.24
C LYS A 141 -4.93 8.31 4.65
N LEU A 142 -3.61 8.33 4.82
CA LEU A 142 -2.96 8.11 6.11
C LEU A 142 -3.02 9.34 7.01
N ILE A 143 -2.74 10.53 6.49
CA ILE A 143 -2.64 11.76 7.29
C ILE A 143 -3.89 11.98 8.17
N PRO A 144 -5.14 11.91 7.65
CA PRO A 144 -6.34 12.08 8.48
C PRO A 144 -6.56 10.97 9.51
N ARG A 145 -5.99 9.78 9.29
CA ARG A 145 -6.12 8.63 10.21
C ARG A 145 -5.10 8.69 11.33
N VAL A 146 -3.86 9.09 11.02
CA VAL A 146 -2.78 9.25 12.01
C VAL A 146 -3.07 10.44 12.93
N PHE A 147 -3.61 11.52 12.38
CA PHE A 147 -3.96 12.73 13.13
C PHE A 147 -5.48 12.90 13.25
N ALA A 148 -6.14 11.88 13.81
CA ALA A 148 -7.61 11.86 13.94
C ALA A 148 -8.14 12.75 15.08
N ASN A 149 -7.29 13.08 16.07
CA ASN A 149 -7.69 13.86 17.24
C ASN A 149 -7.35 15.34 17.05
N GLU A 150 -8.16 16.24 17.62
CA GLU A 150 -7.91 17.70 17.59
C GLU A 150 -6.55 18.07 18.20
N SER A 151 -6.10 17.32 19.22
CA SER A 151 -4.79 17.51 19.85
C SER A 151 -3.61 17.34 18.89
N ASP A 152 -3.83 16.69 17.74
CA ASP A 152 -2.80 16.46 16.73
C ASP A 152 -2.76 17.53 15.62
N SER A 153 -3.64 18.56 15.68
CA SER A 153 -3.74 19.61 14.64
C SER A 153 -2.37 20.22 14.29
N LYS A 154 -1.58 20.65 15.29
CA LYS A 154 -0.23 21.20 15.06
C LYS A 154 0.74 20.22 14.39
N LYS A 155 0.66 18.92 14.71
CA LYS A 155 1.51 17.90 14.07
C LYS A 155 1.08 17.68 12.63
N ARG A 156 -0.24 17.66 12.39
CA ARG A 156 -0.82 17.54 11.06
C ARG A 156 -0.40 18.72 10.18
N GLU A 157 -0.48 19.95 10.69
CA GLU A 157 0.00 21.16 10.00
C GLU A 157 1.48 21.05 9.63
N ALA A 158 2.33 20.61 10.55
CA ALA A 158 3.76 20.43 10.29
C ALA A 158 4.03 19.38 9.19
N VAL A 159 3.26 18.28 9.15
CA VAL A 159 3.36 17.28 8.07
C VAL A 159 2.88 17.86 6.74
N ILE A 160 1.76 18.59 6.72
CA ILE A 160 1.23 19.23 5.51
C ILE A 160 2.23 20.24 4.93
N GLU A 161 2.85 21.05 5.78
CA GLU A 161 3.82 22.06 5.32
C GLU A 161 5.08 21.39 4.72
N LYS A 162 5.60 20.36 5.38
CA LYS A 162 6.70 19.54 4.82
C LYS A 162 6.30 18.90 3.48
N ASP A 163 5.06 18.43 3.37
CA ASP A 163 4.57 17.81 2.16
C ASP A 163 4.44 18.81 0.99
N PHE A 164 4.09 20.08 1.25
CA PHE A 164 4.15 21.13 0.22
C PHE A 164 5.57 21.32 -0.33
N GLU A 165 6.61 21.31 0.51
CA GLU A 165 7.99 21.39 0.06
C GLU A 165 8.35 20.23 -0.89
N VAL A 166 8.01 19.00 -0.50
CA VAL A 166 8.30 17.81 -1.31
C VAL A 166 7.52 17.84 -2.62
N VAL A 167 6.27 18.27 -2.61
CA VAL A 167 5.43 18.39 -3.80
C VAL A 167 5.96 19.43 -4.76
N ARG A 168 6.39 20.59 -4.27
CA ARG A 168 7.05 21.60 -5.11
C ARG A 168 8.28 21.01 -5.78
N ASN A 169 9.16 20.35 -5.02
CA ASN A 169 10.34 19.70 -5.58
C ASN A 169 9.97 18.65 -6.65
N ALA A 170 8.92 17.86 -6.40
CA ALA A 170 8.44 16.87 -7.36
C ALA A 170 7.91 17.51 -8.65
N ILE A 171 7.12 18.57 -8.53
CA ILE A 171 6.59 19.36 -9.65
C ILE A 171 7.72 20.01 -10.45
N TYR A 172 8.73 20.60 -9.79
CA TYR A 172 9.90 21.18 -10.45
C TYR A 172 10.80 20.13 -11.12
N THR A 173 10.78 18.87 -10.65
CA THR A 173 11.60 17.80 -11.22
C THR A 173 10.89 17.11 -12.40
N GLU A 174 9.58 16.89 -12.29
CA GLU A 174 8.77 16.17 -13.28
C GLU A 174 7.42 16.89 -13.50
N PRO A 175 7.40 18.10 -14.09
CA PRO A 175 6.16 18.89 -14.18
C PRO A 175 5.08 18.27 -15.07
N ALA A 176 5.45 17.34 -15.94
CA ALA A 176 4.49 16.57 -16.73
C ALA A 176 3.78 15.44 -15.94
N ASP A 177 4.30 15.06 -14.76
CA ASP A 177 3.70 13.99 -13.94
C ASP A 177 2.53 14.50 -13.09
N GLN A 178 1.34 13.95 -13.33
CA GLN A 178 0.11 14.40 -12.67
C GLN A 178 0.02 14.02 -11.19
N SER A 179 0.84 13.09 -10.70
CA SER A 179 0.71 12.55 -9.34
C SER A 179 0.97 13.62 -8.29
N ALA A 180 2.05 14.40 -8.47
CA ALA A 180 2.40 15.49 -7.57
C ALA A 180 1.36 16.62 -7.61
N TRP A 181 0.87 16.99 -8.80
CA TRP A 181 -0.21 17.97 -8.97
C TRP A 181 -1.52 17.57 -8.27
N LEU A 182 -1.93 16.31 -8.44
CA LEU A 182 -3.14 15.78 -7.79
C LEU A 182 -3.00 15.78 -6.27
N TYR A 183 -1.80 15.50 -5.76
CA TYR A 183 -1.53 15.55 -4.33
C TYR A 183 -1.43 16.99 -3.80
N GLN A 184 -0.83 17.92 -4.54
CA GLN A 184 -0.84 19.36 -4.24
C GLN A 184 -2.29 19.86 -4.10
N ARG A 185 -3.14 19.53 -5.06
CA ARG A 185 -4.56 19.89 -5.02
C ARG A 185 -5.25 19.36 -3.76
N TRP A 186 -4.90 18.16 -3.30
CA TRP A 186 -5.41 17.64 -2.04
C TRP A 186 -4.87 18.43 -0.83
N LEU A 187 -3.58 18.78 -0.80
CA LEU A 187 -2.97 19.60 0.26
C LEU A 187 -3.61 20.99 0.39
N LEU A 188 -3.92 21.65 -0.73
CA LEU A 188 -4.60 22.95 -0.77
C LEU A 188 -5.96 22.93 -0.06
N GLY A 189 -6.60 21.76 0.02
CA GLY A 189 -7.87 21.56 0.72
C GLY A 189 -7.74 21.14 2.19
N GLN A 190 -6.53 21.11 2.76
CA GLN A 190 -6.31 20.68 4.16
C GLN A 190 -6.27 21.82 5.18
N GLN A 191 -6.35 23.08 4.74
CA GLN A 191 -6.30 24.24 5.63
C GLN A 191 -7.59 24.37 6.45
N GLU A 192 -7.48 24.69 7.73
CA GLU A 192 -8.62 24.77 8.66
C GLU A 192 -9.43 26.07 8.50
N ASP A 193 -8.79 27.17 8.07
CA ASP A 193 -9.43 28.47 7.92
C ASP A 193 -9.16 29.15 6.56
N GLN A 194 -10.01 30.14 6.23
CA GLN A 194 -9.96 30.86 4.95
C GLN A 194 -8.73 31.75 4.78
N TYR A 195 -8.18 32.28 5.87
CA TYR A 195 -7.02 33.17 5.83
C TYR A 195 -5.75 32.38 5.49
N GLN A 196 -5.52 31.25 6.18
CA GLN A 196 -4.44 30.32 5.87
C GLN A 196 -4.58 29.76 4.46
N SER A 197 -5.81 29.40 4.06
CA SER A 197 -6.10 28.97 2.68
C SER A 197 -5.59 29.98 1.65
N ARG A 198 -5.93 31.27 1.80
CA ARG A 198 -5.48 32.31 0.86
C ARG A 198 -3.97 32.43 0.81
N LYS A 199 -3.30 32.50 1.97
CA LYS A 199 -1.84 32.63 2.05
C LYS A 199 -1.13 31.45 1.38
N VAL A 200 -1.61 30.24 1.62
CA VAL A 200 -1.07 29.03 0.99
C VAL A 200 -1.32 29.05 -0.52
N TRP A 201 -2.53 29.42 -0.97
CA TRP A 201 -2.84 29.51 -2.39
C TRP A 201 -1.97 30.54 -3.12
N GLU A 202 -1.77 31.72 -2.54
CA GLU A 202 -0.90 32.75 -3.09
C GLU A 202 0.53 32.25 -3.26
N ARG A 203 1.09 31.59 -2.22
CA ARG A 203 2.42 30.98 -2.27
C ARG A 203 2.55 29.92 -3.38
N GLU A 204 1.58 29.00 -3.45
CA GLU A 204 1.65 27.91 -4.44
C GLU A 204 1.42 28.45 -5.86
N MET A 205 0.57 29.48 -6.04
CA MET A 205 0.41 30.16 -7.33
C MET A 205 1.67 30.88 -7.79
N GLU A 206 2.41 31.52 -6.87
CA GLU A 206 3.71 32.14 -7.16
C GLU A 206 4.71 31.09 -7.64
N SER A 207 4.84 29.98 -6.92
CA SER A 207 5.70 28.86 -7.32
C SER A 207 5.33 28.27 -8.69
N ILE A 208 4.05 28.21 -9.04
CA ILE A 208 3.62 27.70 -10.37
C ILE A 208 3.96 28.72 -11.46
N ARG A 209 3.83 30.02 -11.19
CA ARG A 209 4.22 31.07 -12.16
C ARG A 209 5.72 31.02 -12.44
N GLU A 210 6.54 30.88 -11.40
CA GLU A 210 7.99 30.70 -11.54
C GLU A 210 8.32 29.47 -12.40
N LEU A 211 7.65 28.34 -12.15
CA LEU A 211 7.83 27.14 -12.98
C LEU A 211 7.47 27.39 -14.45
N VAL A 212 6.35 28.06 -14.75
CA VAL A 212 5.94 28.36 -16.12
C VAL A 212 6.93 29.30 -16.83
N GLU A 213 7.57 30.21 -16.09
CA GLU A 213 8.63 31.06 -16.64
C GLU A 213 9.89 30.26 -17.02
N VAL A 214 10.26 29.27 -16.20
CA VAL A 214 11.46 28.43 -16.43
C VAL A 214 11.19 27.31 -17.44
N GLU A 215 10.00 26.73 -17.42
CA GLU A 215 9.56 25.63 -18.30
C GLU A 215 8.19 25.94 -18.93
N PRO A 216 8.14 26.73 -20.02
CA PRO A 216 6.88 27.15 -20.65
C PRO A 216 6.02 26.00 -21.21
N ASP A 217 6.65 24.85 -21.52
CA ASP A 217 5.98 23.64 -22.01
C ASP A 217 5.48 22.74 -20.87
N SER A 218 5.67 23.12 -19.61
CA SER A 218 5.12 22.43 -18.46
C SER A 218 3.58 22.43 -18.56
N LYS A 219 2.96 21.25 -18.43
CA LYS A 219 1.50 21.09 -18.48
C LYS A 219 0.86 21.45 -17.13
N CYS A 220 1.15 22.64 -16.63
CA CYS A 220 0.56 23.21 -15.42
C CYS A 220 -0.95 23.46 -15.60
#